data_AF-A0AAN8FKQ8-F1
#
_entry.id   AF-A0AAN8FKQ8-F1
#
_cell.length_a   1.000
_cell.length_b   1.000
_cell.length_c   1.000
_cell.angle_alpha   90.00
_cell.angle_beta   90.00
_cell.angle_gamma   90.00
#
_symmetry.space_group_name_H-M   'P 1'
#
loop_
_entity.id
_entity.type
_entity.pdbx_description
1 polymer ?
#
loop_
_entity_poly.entity_id
_entity_poly.type
_entity_poly.pdbx_seq_one_letter_code
_entity_poly.pdbx_strand_id
1 'polypeptide(L)'
;MAQTQRVKPNVLFTASIQFQRGVEIAVPYRLYLPRRFFPQFSLLASVKPMDRRGGYLFAIVNPYDTLVDVGVLLEPAGSGQTNISLIYSSRRDATSRAIASFLVPEFVQQWTQIAFEVTKDSVTLYFKCIRFAEREISDLPQLTMEDAHKLYIGSAGPILGSGFEVYF
;
A
#
# COMPACT_ATOMS: atom_id res chain seq x y z
N MET A 1 40.01 -1.68 -37.72
CA MET A 1 39.64 -1.68 -36.29
C MET A 1 38.15 -1.39 -36.19
N ALA A 2 37.32 -2.42 -36.10
CA ALA A 2 35.88 -2.26 -35.84
C ALA A 2 35.66 -2.55 -34.36
N GLN A 3 35.30 -1.52 -33.57
CA GLN A 3 34.87 -1.73 -32.19
C GLN A 3 33.39 -2.13 -32.20
N THR A 4 33.14 -3.41 -31.96
CA THR A 4 31.81 -3.91 -31.64
C THR A 4 31.44 -3.38 -30.25
N GLN A 5 30.60 -2.36 -30.20
CA GLN A 5 30.05 -1.84 -28.96
C GLN A 5 29.02 -2.85 -28.42
N ARG A 6 29.34 -3.46 -27.27
CA ARG A 6 28.40 -4.29 -26.52
C ARG A 6 27.21 -3.42 -26.09
N VAL A 7 26.07 -3.60 -26.75
CA VAL A 7 24.77 -3.15 -26.24
C VAL A 7 24.55 -3.91 -24.93
N LYS A 8 24.45 -3.21 -23.79
CA LYS A 8 24.07 -3.81 -22.52
C LYS A 8 22.64 -4.34 -22.67
N PRO A 9 22.40 -5.66 -22.62
CA PRO A 9 21.05 -6.17 -22.54
C PRO A 9 20.54 -5.89 -21.12
N ASN A 10 19.27 -5.49 -21.00
CA ASN A 10 18.57 -5.21 -19.73
C ASN A 10 18.63 -3.76 -19.24
N VAL A 11 18.23 -2.81 -20.10
CA VAL A 11 17.59 -1.58 -19.61
C VAL A 11 16.13 -1.93 -19.34
N LEU A 12 15.77 -2.17 -18.08
CA LEU A 12 14.38 -2.24 -17.66
C LEU A 12 13.84 -0.81 -17.59
N PHE A 13 12.89 -0.48 -18.47
CA PHE A 13 12.16 0.79 -18.39
C PHE A 13 11.03 0.63 -17.38
N THR A 14 11.14 1.29 -16.24
CA THR A 14 10.06 1.41 -15.26
C THR A 14 9.44 2.79 -15.40
N ALA A 15 8.17 2.86 -15.82
CA ALA A 15 7.38 4.08 -15.73
C ALA A 15 6.84 4.22 -14.29
N SER A 16 6.81 5.44 -13.78
CA SER A 16 6.33 5.76 -12.45
C SER A 16 5.40 6.95 -12.53
N ILE A 17 4.41 7.00 -11.64
CA ILE A 17 3.42 8.06 -11.61
C ILE A 17 3.60 8.86 -10.33
N GLN A 18 3.54 10.18 -10.48
CA GLN A 18 3.73 11.12 -9.41
C GLN A 18 2.38 11.71 -8.98
N PHE A 19 2.16 11.80 -7.67
CA PHE A 19 0.98 12.43 -7.09
C PHE A 19 1.40 13.42 -6.02
N GLN A 20 0.80 14.61 -6.06
CA GLN A 20 0.94 15.61 -5.01
C GLN A 20 -0.08 15.36 -3.91
N ARG A 21 0.24 15.81 -2.69
CA ARG A 21 -0.70 15.72 -1.57
C ARG A 21 -2.01 16.45 -1.91
N GLY A 22 -3.14 15.79 -1.62
CA GLY A 22 -4.47 16.32 -1.92
C GLY A 22 -4.99 15.96 -3.32
N VAL A 23 -4.18 15.29 -4.15
CA VAL A 23 -4.70 14.64 -5.36
C VAL A 23 -5.53 13.42 -4.95
N GLU A 24 -6.75 13.34 -5.47
CA GLU A 24 -7.65 12.21 -5.24
C GLU A 24 -7.83 11.43 -6.54
N ILE A 25 -7.25 10.23 -6.59
CA ILE A 25 -7.47 9.30 -7.69
C ILE A 25 -8.34 8.19 -7.18
N ALA A 26 -9.63 8.30 -7.49
CA ALA A 26 -10.63 7.30 -7.16
C ALA A 26 -11.05 6.57 -8.43
N VAL A 27 -11.01 5.24 -8.39
CA VAL A 27 -11.54 4.38 -9.44
C VAL A 27 -12.55 3.39 -8.85
N PRO A 28 -13.57 2.97 -9.60
CA PRO A 28 -14.45 1.90 -9.16
C PRO A 28 -13.64 0.63 -8.89
N TYR A 29 -13.66 0.12 -7.66
CA TYR A 29 -12.82 -1.03 -7.28
C TYR A 29 -13.08 -2.26 -8.16
N ARG A 30 -14.33 -2.44 -8.61
CA ARG A 30 -14.82 -3.59 -9.37
C ARG A 30 -14.16 -3.75 -10.74
N LEU A 31 -13.50 -2.72 -11.25
CA LEU A 31 -12.70 -2.81 -12.47
C LEU A 31 -11.40 -3.59 -12.26
N TYR A 32 -10.90 -3.67 -11.02
CA TYR A 32 -9.59 -4.23 -10.70
C TYR A 32 -9.66 -5.40 -9.71
N LEU A 33 -10.71 -5.47 -8.90
CA LEU A 33 -10.82 -6.40 -7.78
C LEU A 33 -12.16 -7.14 -7.77
N PRO A 34 -12.18 -8.39 -7.31
CA PRO A 34 -13.41 -9.17 -7.20
C PRO A 34 -14.29 -8.66 -6.06
N ARG A 35 -15.61 -8.92 -6.16
CA ARG A 35 -16.57 -8.62 -5.08
C ARG A 35 -16.25 -9.34 -3.78
N ARG A 36 -15.78 -10.59 -3.87
CA ARG A 36 -15.30 -11.37 -2.72
C ARG A 36 -13.80 -11.26 -2.69
N PHE A 37 -13.28 -10.47 -1.77
CA PHE A 37 -11.85 -10.28 -1.63
C PHE A 37 -11.21 -11.51 -0.98
N PHE A 38 -9.98 -11.80 -1.37
CA PHE A 38 -9.28 -13.00 -0.92
C PHE A 38 -8.78 -12.81 0.52
N PRO A 39 -9.01 -13.79 1.44
CA PRO A 39 -8.48 -13.72 2.79
C PRO A 39 -6.95 -13.93 2.82
N GLN A 40 -6.38 -14.52 1.77
CA GLN A 40 -4.95 -14.71 1.58
C GLN A 40 -4.55 -14.07 0.26
N PHE A 41 -3.54 -13.22 0.28
CA PHE A 41 -3.12 -12.46 -0.89
C PHE A 41 -1.68 -11.97 -0.72
N SER A 42 -1.12 -11.47 -1.82
CA SER A 42 0.14 -10.75 -1.77
C SER A 42 -0.03 -9.38 -2.40
N LEU A 43 0.68 -8.39 -1.85
CA LEU A 43 0.71 -7.04 -2.36
C LEU A 43 2.15 -6.64 -2.58
N LEU A 44 2.43 -6.00 -3.71
CA LEU A 44 3.74 -5.47 -4.04
C LEU A 44 3.59 -4.00 -4.45
N ALA A 45 4.42 -3.13 -3.90
CA ALA A 45 4.48 -1.73 -4.28
C ALA A 45 5.92 -1.23 -4.33
N SER A 46 6.21 -0.40 -5.33
CA SER A 46 7.47 0.35 -5.42
C SER A 46 7.15 1.82 -5.25
N VAL A 47 7.68 2.43 -4.20
CA VAL A 47 7.29 3.79 -3.79
C VAL A 47 8.51 4.63 -3.42
N LYS A 48 8.37 5.95 -3.57
CA LYS A 48 9.36 6.94 -3.13
C LYS A 48 8.66 8.09 -2.39
N PRO A 49 8.42 7.96 -1.07
CA PRO A 49 7.75 9.00 -0.30
C PRO A 49 8.56 10.30 -0.32
N MET A 50 7.91 11.45 -0.37
CA MET A 50 8.60 12.75 -0.44
C MET A 50 8.80 13.44 0.89
N ASP A 51 7.94 13.12 1.83
CA ASP A 51 8.02 13.62 3.19
C ASP A 51 7.84 12.47 4.18
N ARG A 52 8.07 12.80 5.44
CA ARG A 52 7.91 11.86 6.56
C ARG A 52 6.46 11.65 6.96
N ARG A 53 5.54 12.50 6.51
CA ARG A 53 4.14 12.45 6.95
C ARG A 53 3.45 11.21 6.41
N GLY A 54 3.89 10.69 5.27
CA GLY A 54 3.33 9.50 4.66
C GLY A 54 1.88 9.70 4.25
N GLY A 55 1.08 8.64 4.35
CA GLY A 55 -0.30 8.56 3.89
C GLY A 55 -0.65 7.16 3.36
N TYR A 56 -1.86 7.02 2.83
CA TYR A 56 -2.28 5.78 2.18
C TYR A 56 -1.62 5.63 0.81
N LEU A 57 -0.93 4.52 0.59
CA LEU A 57 -0.46 4.15 -0.75
C LEU A 57 -1.64 3.81 -1.66
N PHE A 58 -2.57 3.03 -1.11
CA PHE A 58 -3.88 2.79 -1.67
C PHE A 58 -4.84 2.47 -0.54
N ALA A 59 -6.13 2.68 -0.78
CA ALA A 59 -7.20 2.35 0.14
C ALA A 59 -8.45 1.94 -0.64
N ILE A 60 -9.02 0.81 -0.28
CA ILE A 60 -10.37 0.42 -0.68
C ILE A 60 -11.29 0.93 0.43
N VAL A 61 -12.13 1.88 0.07
CA VAL A 61 -12.96 2.60 1.02
C VAL A 61 -14.42 2.22 0.80
N ASN A 62 -15.16 2.12 1.90
CA ASN A 62 -16.58 1.84 1.87
C ASN A 62 -17.36 2.94 1.11
N PRO A 63 -18.63 2.69 0.71
CA PRO A 63 -19.42 3.63 -0.08
C PRO A 63 -19.66 5.00 0.55
N TYR A 64 -19.51 5.08 1.88
CA TYR A 64 -19.70 6.30 2.66
C TYR A 64 -18.41 7.11 2.83
N ASP A 65 -17.29 6.64 2.28
CA ASP A 65 -15.96 7.23 2.44
C ASP A 65 -15.51 7.35 3.92
N THR A 66 -16.01 6.49 4.82
CA THR A 66 -15.77 6.56 6.27
C THR A 66 -14.89 5.46 6.84
N LEU A 67 -14.66 4.37 6.09
CA LEU A 67 -13.83 3.25 6.55
C LEU A 67 -12.97 2.70 5.42
N VAL A 68 -11.69 2.47 5.72
CA VAL A 68 -10.78 1.70 4.87
C VAL A 68 -10.95 0.22 5.21
N ASP A 69 -11.48 -0.52 4.25
CA ASP A 69 -11.64 -1.97 4.34
C ASP A 69 -10.33 -2.69 4.08
N VAL A 70 -9.55 -2.25 3.07
CA VAL A 70 -8.21 -2.78 2.79
C VAL A 70 -7.32 -1.65 2.32
N GLY A 71 -6.10 -1.53 2.87
CA GLY A 71 -5.17 -0.50 2.44
C GLY A 71 -3.78 -0.67 3.01
N VAL A 72 -2.83 0.10 2.49
CA VAL A 72 -1.49 0.20 3.08
C VAL A 72 -1.25 1.65 3.48
N LEU A 73 -0.98 1.81 4.78
CA LEU A 73 -0.76 3.10 5.41
C LEU A 73 0.72 3.22 5.79
N LEU A 74 1.34 4.32 5.37
CA LEU A 74 2.68 4.72 5.77
C LEU A 74 2.56 5.90 6.72
N GLU A 75 3.15 5.78 7.90
CA GLU A 75 3.13 6.84 8.92
C GLU A 75 4.52 7.06 9.50
N PRO A 76 4.85 8.30 9.91
CA PRO A 76 6.07 8.54 10.68
C PRO A 76 6.00 7.79 12.00
N ALA A 77 7.08 7.10 12.33
CA ALA A 77 7.34 6.59 13.66
C ALA A 77 8.55 7.33 14.24
N GLY A 78 8.64 7.41 15.57
CA GLY A 78 9.71 8.14 16.26
C GLY A 78 11.12 7.77 15.76
N SER A 79 12.09 8.66 15.97
CA SER A 79 13.51 8.40 15.74
C SER A 79 13.89 7.94 14.31
N GLY A 80 13.34 8.56 13.28
CA GLY A 80 13.73 8.28 11.88
C GLY A 80 13.26 6.91 11.39
N GLN A 81 12.09 6.49 11.85
CA GLN A 81 11.44 5.26 11.42
C GLN A 81 10.15 5.58 10.66
N THR A 82 9.73 4.64 9.84
CA THR A 82 8.42 4.67 9.18
C THR A 82 7.65 3.44 9.61
N ASN A 83 6.42 3.63 10.07
CA ASN A 83 5.49 2.55 10.33
C ASN A 83 4.77 2.21 9.03
N ILE A 84 4.85 0.95 8.61
CA ILE A 84 4.10 0.40 7.48
C ILE A 84 3.02 -0.50 8.04
N SER A 85 1.77 -0.08 7.88
CA SER A 85 0.60 -0.79 8.39
C SER A 85 -0.27 -1.32 7.27
N LEU A 86 -0.61 -2.60 7.36
CA LEU A 86 -1.63 -3.22 6.52
C LEU A 86 -2.99 -3.08 7.21
N ILE A 87 -3.88 -2.33 6.59
CA ILE A 87 -5.25 -2.13 7.05
C ILE A 87 -6.12 -3.24 6.47
N TYR A 88 -6.90 -3.89 7.35
CA TYR A 88 -7.91 -4.87 6.98
C TYR A 88 -9.06 -4.79 7.98
N SER A 89 -10.17 -4.21 7.53
CA SER A 89 -11.36 -3.96 8.32
C SER A 89 -12.56 -4.64 7.69
N SER A 90 -13.44 -5.16 8.53
CA SER A 90 -14.73 -5.71 8.15
C SER A 90 -15.84 -4.72 8.49
N ARG A 91 -17.03 -4.93 7.95
CA ARG A 91 -18.21 -4.11 8.28
C ARG A 91 -18.64 -4.14 9.75
N ARG A 92 -18.11 -5.09 10.53
CA ARG A 92 -18.38 -5.19 11.97
C ARG A 92 -17.47 -4.27 12.78
N ASP A 93 -16.39 -3.80 12.18
CA ASP A 93 -15.43 -2.91 12.83
C ASP A 93 -15.99 -1.48 12.82
N ALA A 94 -15.91 -0.81 13.98
CA ALA A 94 -16.37 0.57 14.13
C ALA A 94 -15.40 1.58 13.51
N THR A 95 -14.13 1.19 13.34
CA THR A 95 -13.04 2.01 12.80
C THR A 95 -12.13 1.17 11.92
N SER A 96 -11.34 1.84 11.08
CA SER A 96 -10.34 1.15 10.25
C SER A 96 -9.25 0.54 11.13
N ARG A 97 -8.91 -0.73 10.92
CA ARG A 97 -8.02 -1.49 11.80
C ARG A 97 -6.78 -1.98 11.06
N ALA A 98 -5.61 -1.70 11.63
CA ALA A 98 -4.36 -2.33 11.19
C ALA A 98 -4.30 -3.78 11.71
N ILE A 99 -4.13 -4.74 10.80
CA ILE A 99 -3.90 -6.15 11.16
C ILE A 99 -2.43 -6.44 11.42
N ALA A 100 -1.52 -5.70 10.79
CA ALA A 100 -0.09 -5.82 11.01
C ALA A 100 0.58 -4.46 10.80
N SER A 101 1.58 -4.17 11.64
CA SER A 101 2.34 -2.93 11.61
C SER A 101 3.82 -3.24 11.79
N PHE A 102 4.66 -2.60 10.98
CA PHE A 102 6.09 -2.85 10.93
C PHE A 102 6.85 -1.53 10.97
N LEU A 103 7.74 -1.40 11.94
CA LEU A 103 8.67 -0.28 12.04
C LEU A 103 9.91 -0.57 11.20
N VAL A 104 10.08 0.18 10.12
CA VAL A 104 11.25 0.10 9.25
C VAL A 104 12.08 1.39 9.36
N PRO A 105 13.38 1.36 8.97
CA PRO A 105 14.15 2.58 8.80
C PRO A 105 13.47 3.52 7.80
N GLU A 106 13.50 4.81 8.07
CA GLU A 106 12.97 5.83 7.15
C GLU A 106 13.61 5.73 5.75
N PHE A 107 12.79 5.95 4.72
CA PHE A 107 13.17 5.83 3.31
C PHE A 107 12.64 6.98 2.45
N VAL A 108 12.48 8.17 3.05
CA VAL A 108 12.08 9.39 2.34
C VAL A 108 13.08 9.69 1.21
N GLN A 109 12.55 10.09 0.04
CA GLN A 109 13.28 10.34 -1.19
C GLN A 109 14.08 9.14 -1.73
N GLN A 110 13.82 7.92 -1.24
CA GLN A 110 14.46 6.70 -1.70
C GLN A 110 13.46 5.71 -2.29
N TRP A 111 13.70 5.26 -3.53
CA TRP A 111 12.91 4.20 -4.14
C TRP A 111 13.02 2.94 -3.29
N THR A 112 11.86 2.47 -2.83
CA THR A 112 11.76 1.35 -1.91
C THR A 112 10.66 0.42 -2.36
N GLN A 113 11.02 -0.85 -2.53
CA GLN A 113 10.08 -1.92 -2.82
C GLN A 113 9.61 -2.54 -1.50
N ILE A 114 8.30 -2.57 -1.31
CA ILE A 114 7.64 -3.20 -0.17
C ILE A 114 6.70 -4.27 -0.69
N ALA A 115 6.64 -5.42 -0.01
CA ALA A 115 5.65 -6.43 -0.30
C ALA A 115 5.05 -7.02 0.97
N PHE A 116 3.75 -7.29 0.94
CA PHE A 116 3.07 -8.06 1.96
C PHE A 116 2.74 -9.43 1.41
N GLU A 117 2.99 -10.45 2.20
CA GLU A 117 2.45 -11.79 2.03
C GLU A 117 1.47 -12.03 3.18
N VAL A 118 0.21 -12.26 2.85
CA VAL A 118 -0.88 -12.45 3.81
C VAL A 118 -1.36 -13.89 3.67
N THR A 119 -1.14 -14.65 4.73
CA THR A 119 -1.61 -16.02 4.87
C THR A 119 -2.84 -16.05 5.78
N LYS A 120 -3.27 -17.24 6.18
CA LYS A 120 -4.44 -17.41 7.05
C LYS A 120 -4.18 -16.85 8.46
N ASP A 121 -2.96 -16.98 8.95
CA ASP A 121 -2.57 -16.77 10.34
C ASP A 121 -1.36 -15.84 10.48
N SER A 122 -0.78 -15.36 9.38
CA SER A 122 0.35 -14.44 9.44
C SER A 122 0.36 -13.40 8.32
N VAL A 123 1.04 -12.30 8.61
CA VAL A 123 1.41 -11.26 7.65
C VAL A 123 2.92 -11.13 7.69
N THR A 124 3.57 -11.37 6.55
CA THR A 124 5.01 -11.15 6.37
C THR A 124 5.23 -9.90 5.53
N LEU A 125 6.09 -9.00 6.03
CA LEU A 125 6.58 -7.85 5.27
C LEU A 125 7.93 -8.19 4.65
N TYR A 126 8.06 -7.91 3.36
CA TYR A 126 9.31 -7.83 2.64
C TYR A 126 9.65 -6.36 2.41
N PHE A 127 10.82 -5.93 2.87
CA PHE A 127 11.31 -4.56 2.74
C PHE A 127 12.62 -4.56 1.96
N LYS A 128 12.70 -3.79 0.87
CA LYS A 128 13.84 -3.78 -0.05
C LYS A 128 14.21 -5.19 -0.54
N CYS A 129 13.18 -5.97 -0.90
CA CYS A 129 13.28 -7.36 -1.39
C CYS A 129 13.82 -8.38 -0.36
N ILE A 130 13.89 -8.01 0.92
CA ILE A 130 14.33 -8.90 2.00
C ILE A 130 13.15 -9.17 2.92
N ARG A 131 12.95 -10.43 3.33
CA ARG A 131 11.98 -10.79 4.37
C ARG A 131 12.35 -10.08 5.66
N PHE A 132 11.56 -9.08 6.04
CA PHE A 132 11.88 -8.16 7.12
C PHE A 132 11.39 -8.69 8.46
N ALA A 133 10.09 -8.97 8.57
CA ALA A 133 9.47 -9.50 9.77
C ALA A 133 8.11 -10.13 9.44
N GLU A 134 7.63 -10.93 10.39
CA GLU A 134 6.32 -11.56 10.35
C GLU A 134 5.53 -11.20 11.61
N ARG A 135 4.20 -11.11 11.46
CA ARG A 135 3.24 -10.88 12.54
C ARG A 135 2.15 -11.92 12.44
N GLU A 136 1.92 -12.63 13.52
CA GLU A 136 0.76 -13.51 13.64
C GLU A 136 -0.52 -12.68 13.71
N ILE A 137 -1.55 -13.16 13.02
CA ILE A 137 -2.87 -12.56 12.98
C ILE A 137 -3.92 -13.64 13.21
N SER A 138 -5.11 -13.23 13.64
CA SER A 138 -6.27 -14.12 13.62
C SER A 138 -6.81 -14.27 12.19
N ASP A 139 -7.47 -15.40 11.93
CA ASP A 139 -8.07 -15.73 10.63
C ASP A 139 -8.89 -14.56 10.08
N LEU A 140 -8.54 -14.10 8.87
CA LEU A 140 -9.20 -12.97 8.25
C LEU A 140 -10.56 -13.39 7.68
N PRO A 141 -11.65 -12.69 8.03
CA PRO A 141 -12.95 -12.98 7.45
C PRO A 141 -12.94 -12.66 5.95
N GLN A 142 -13.67 -13.45 5.15
CA GLN A 142 -13.88 -13.11 3.75
C GLN A 142 -14.64 -11.78 3.63
N LEU A 143 -13.99 -10.76 3.05
CA LEU A 143 -14.59 -9.45 2.84
C LEU A 143 -15.45 -9.45 1.57
N THR A 144 -16.65 -8.88 1.68
CA THR A 144 -17.58 -8.70 0.54
C THR A 144 -17.78 -7.21 0.27
N MET A 145 -17.26 -6.76 -0.86
CA MET A 145 -17.33 -5.38 -1.32
C MET A 145 -18.64 -5.14 -2.10
N GLU A 146 -19.23 -3.96 -1.89
CA GLU A 146 -20.38 -3.46 -2.66
C GLU A 146 -19.93 -2.68 -3.88
N ASP A 147 -20.80 -2.54 -4.87
CA ASP A 147 -20.50 -1.82 -6.12
C ASP A 147 -20.07 -0.37 -5.93
N ALA A 148 -20.50 0.26 -4.85
CA ALA A 148 -20.17 1.64 -4.52
C ALA A 148 -18.84 1.80 -3.74
N HIS A 149 -18.11 0.71 -3.46
CA HIS A 149 -16.75 0.83 -2.91
C HIS A 149 -15.83 1.49 -3.93
N LYS A 150 -14.85 2.24 -3.44
CA LYS A 150 -13.91 2.97 -4.27
C LYS A 150 -12.50 2.53 -3.93
N LEU A 151 -11.67 2.38 -4.96
CA LEU A 151 -10.24 2.20 -4.81
C LEU A 151 -9.59 3.57 -5.00
N TYR A 152 -8.94 4.05 -3.95
CA TYR A 152 -8.12 5.25 -3.96
C TYR A 152 -6.65 4.89 -4.08
N ILE A 153 -5.89 5.67 -4.85
CA ILE A 153 -4.44 5.58 -4.97
C ILE A 153 -3.83 6.88 -4.43
N GLY A 154 -2.89 6.76 -3.50
CA GLY A 154 -2.25 7.92 -2.86
C GLY A 154 -3.13 8.68 -1.88
N SER A 155 -4.33 8.19 -1.55
CA SER A 155 -5.23 8.76 -0.55
C SER A 155 -6.21 7.70 -0.02
N ALA A 156 -7.03 8.08 0.98
CA ALA A 156 -8.18 7.30 1.46
C ALA A 156 -9.50 8.06 1.30
N GLY A 157 -9.56 8.95 0.31
CA GLY A 157 -10.71 9.81 0.05
C GLY A 157 -10.77 11.08 0.92
N PRO A 158 -11.79 11.92 0.67
CA PRO A 158 -11.85 13.29 1.18
C PRO A 158 -12.17 13.38 2.68
N ILE A 159 -12.89 12.40 3.23
CA ILE A 159 -13.36 12.44 4.63
C ILE A 159 -12.30 11.90 5.59
N LEU A 160 -11.73 10.74 5.27
CA LEU A 160 -10.70 10.11 6.12
C LEU A 160 -9.38 10.89 6.07
N GLY A 161 -9.12 11.62 5.00
CA GLY A 161 -7.86 12.34 4.80
C GLY A 161 -6.66 11.38 4.79
N SER A 162 -5.44 11.93 4.84
CA SER A 162 -4.14 11.22 4.72
C SER A 162 -3.62 11.03 3.28
N GLY A 163 -3.59 12.13 2.52
CA GLY A 163 -2.97 12.17 1.18
C GLY A 163 -1.46 11.93 1.23
N PHE A 164 -0.98 11.11 0.31
CA PHE A 164 0.41 10.68 0.12
C PHE A 164 1.09 11.51 -0.99
N GLU A 165 2.40 11.79 -0.87
CA GLU A 165 3.14 12.63 -1.83
C GLU A 165 4.42 11.93 -2.34
N VAL A 166 4.62 11.96 -3.67
CA VAL A 166 5.73 11.36 -4.43
C VAL A 166 6.30 12.44 -5.40
N TYR A 167 7.62 12.54 -5.62
CA TYR A 167 8.31 13.33 -6.67
C TYR A 167 9.49 12.52 -7.19
N PHE A 168 9.96 12.77 -8.42
CA PHE A 168 11.15 12.11 -8.98
C PHE A 168 12.48 12.69 -8.49
#